data_AF-A0A3S2W5T9-F1
#
_entry.id   AF-A0A3S2W5T9-F1
#
_cell.length_a   1.000
_cell.length_b   1.000
_cell.length_c   1.000
_cell.angle_alpha   90.00
_cell.angle_beta   90.00
_cell.angle_gamma   90.00
#
_symmetry.space_group_name_H-M   'P 1'
#
loop_
_entity.id
_entity.type
_entity.pdbx_description
1 polymer ?
#
loop_
_entity_poly.entity_id
_entity_poly.type
_entity_poly.pdbx_seq_one_letter_code
_entity_poly.pdbx_strand_id
1 'polypeptide(L)'
;MKIAVLKERRSGERRVAASPETVKKFTDLGCTVTVEKGAGDGAALSDAVFEEAGAKIAATPEATVKDADVVLKVQRPMTAADGEDEVALFSKGQILLCQMNALIDGALVRACADGGVQAFAMELVPRITRAQSMDILSSQANIAGYKAVLDGIEQYGRAVPMMSTAAGRVTPANVFVMGVGVAGLQAIATAKRLGAVVYATDVRPDTKEQVESLGGKFVAVENDEFLQAQTSGGYAKEMSDDYKRQQAELVAKTLPKIDIVVTTALIPGRPAPVLVTEDHVKSMKPGSVIVDLAAEAGGNCPLTELGKVVVKHGVTLVGHGNWPSRVPETTSLLFAKNLLNFLTPLIDKETGKLAINYEDDIIKGSLVTRDGKIVEERAKANAEKSGGDAPAKTTAKKAAKKSAAKKSSAKKSSGKKSSAKKSAAKKADATKQAAPTDTPDGDDPKPDATSTETPTDSGEEK
;
A
#
# COMPACT_ATOMS: atom_id res chain seq x y z
N MET A 1 -12.17 -24.86 -18.09
CA MET A 1 -11.10 -24.51 -17.13
C MET A 1 -11.68 -24.36 -15.72
N LYS A 2 -10.93 -24.65 -14.65
CA LYS A 2 -11.23 -24.28 -13.26
C LYS A 2 -10.31 -23.15 -12.78
N ILE A 3 -10.90 -22.11 -12.19
CA ILE A 3 -10.21 -20.99 -11.55
C ILE A 3 -10.45 -21.08 -10.03
N ALA A 4 -9.38 -21.03 -9.25
CA ALA A 4 -9.39 -20.99 -7.79
C ALA A 4 -9.08 -19.57 -7.29
N VAL A 5 -9.80 -19.11 -6.27
CA VAL A 5 -9.56 -17.83 -5.58
C VAL A 5 -9.32 -18.12 -4.11
N LEU A 6 -8.08 -17.97 -3.65
CA LEU A 6 -7.73 -18.21 -2.25
C LEU A 6 -8.01 -16.99 -1.38
N LYS A 7 -8.19 -17.23 -0.09
CA LYS A 7 -8.18 -16.19 0.95
C LYS A 7 -6.76 -15.65 1.11
N GLU A 8 -6.64 -14.36 1.38
CA GLU A 8 -5.35 -13.76 1.70
C GLU A 8 -4.96 -14.07 3.16
N ARG A 9 -3.75 -14.59 3.37
CA ARG A 9 -3.23 -15.02 4.68
C ARG A 9 -2.25 -14.03 5.31
N ARG A 10 -1.66 -13.14 4.50
CA ARG A 10 -0.67 -12.15 4.98
C ARG A 10 -1.32 -11.09 5.87
N SER A 11 -0.69 -10.80 7.00
CA SER A 11 -1.24 -9.91 8.03
C SER A 11 -1.61 -8.52 7.48
N GLY A 12 -2.83 -8.07 7.79
CA GLY A 12 -3.35 -6.79 7.33
C GLY A 12 -3.83 -6.79 5.88
N GLU A 13 -3.77 -7.91 5.15
CA GLU A 13 -4.44 -8.03 3.86
C GLU A 13 -5.92 -8.36 4.03
N ARG A 14 -6.76 -7.46 3.48
CA ARG A 14 -8.22 -7.51 3.48
C ARG A 14 -8.81 -7.58 2.07
N ARG A 15 -7.98 -7.48 1.02
CA ARG A 15 -8.41 -7.60 -0.38
C ARG A 15 -8.62 -9.07 -0.77
N VAL A 16 -9.34 -9.27 -1.87
CA VAL A 16 -9.57 -10.58 -2.50
C VAL A 16 -9.35 -10.48 -4.02
N ALA A 17 -8.90 -11.57 -4.64
CA ALA A 17 -8.49 -11.59 -6.05
C ALA A 17 -9.65 -11.78 -7.07
N ALA A 18 -10.91 -11.71 -6.61
CA ALA A 18 -12.10 -11.81 -7.45
C ALA A 18 -13.23 -10.91 -6.93
N SER A 19 -14.16 -10.55 -7.82
CA SER A 19 -15.44 -9.91 -7.49
C SER A 19 -16.61 -10.68 -8.13
N PRO A 20 -17.86 -10.46 -7.68
CA PRO A 20 -19.04 -11.00 -8.34
C PRO A 20 -19.09 -10.68 -9.86
N GLU A 21 -18.65 -9.48 -10.28
CA GLU A 21 -18.53 -9.11 -11.70
C GLU A 21 -17.55 -10.03 -12.46
N THR A 22 -16.37 -10.29 -11.89
CA THR A 22 -15.35 -11.11 -12.56
C THR A 22 -15.69 -12.59 -12.51
N VAL A 23 -16.28 -13.08 -11.41
CA VAL A 23 -16.78 -14.45 -11.31
C VAL A 23 -17.79 -14.71 -12.42
N LYS A 24 -18.81 -13.86 -12.56
CA LYS A 24 -19.82 -13.99 -13.62
C LYS A 24 -19.17 -14.02 -15.01
N LYS A 25 -18.25 -13.11 -15.30
CA LYS A 25 -17.55 -13.08 -16.60
C LYS A 25 -16.69 -14.30 -16.87
N PHE A 26 -16.08 -14.91 -15.86
CA PHE A 26 -15.38 -16.19 -16.04
C PHE A 26 -16.37 -17.34 -16.29
N THR A 27 -17.50 -17.37 -15.59
CA THR A 27 -18.58 -18.34 -15.83
C THR A 27 -19.16 -18.21 -17.25
N ASP A 28 -19.39 -16.98 -17.72
CA ASP A 28 -19.84 -16.68 -19.09
C ASP A 28 -18.81 -17.13 -20.17
N LEU A 29 -17.52 -17.25 -19.81
CA LEU A 29 -16.45 -17.82 -20.63
C LEU A 29 -16.31 -19.35 -20.48
N GLY A 30 -17.28 -20.03 -19.86
CA GLY A 30 -17.26 -21.49 -19.66
C GLY A 30 -16.26 -21.97 -18.60
N CYS A 31 -15.76 -21.07 -17.74
CA CYS A 31 -14.91 -21.44 -16.61
C CYS A 31 -15.75 -21.83 -15.40
N THR A 32 -15.23 -22.72 -14.57
CA THR A 32 -15.77 -22.95 -13.23
C THR A 32 -14.94 -22.15 -12.23
N VAL A 33 -15.57 -21.33 -11.40
CA VAL A 33 -14.86 -20.57 -10.36
C VAL A 33 -15.10 -21.22 -9.00
N THR A 34 -14.06 -21.34 -8.19
CA THR A 34 -14.13 -21.79 -6.80
C THR A 34 -13.43 -20.79 -5.90
N VAL A 35 -14.13 -20.31 -4.87
CA VAL A 35 -13.63 -19.31 -3.92
C VAL A 35 -13.48 -19.97 -2.54
N GLU A 36 -12.37 -19.72 -1.86
CA GLU A 36 -12.18 -20.15 -0.46
C GLU A 36 -13.18 -19.44 0.46
N LYS A 37 -13.77 -20.18 1.38
CA LYS A 37 -14.75 -19.66 2.33
C LYS A 37 -14.22 -18.44 3.10
N GLY A 38 -14.96 -17.34 3.04
CA GLY A 38 -14.60 -16.08 3.68
C GLY A 38 -13.39 -15.38 3.04
N ALA A 39 -13.03 -15.69 1.78
CA ALA A 39 -11.96 -14.98 1.09
C ALA A 39 -12.27 -13.47 0.93
N GLY A 40 -13.54 -13.12 0.74
CA GLY A 40 -13.99 -11.73 0.56
C GLY A 40 -14.38 -10.97 1.83
N ASP A 41 -14.33 -11.60 3.02
CA ASP A 41 -14.78 -10.99 4.30
C ASP A 41 -14.17 -9.60 4.53
N GLY A 42 -12.86 -9.46 4.31
CA GLY A 42 -12.13 -8.20 4.50
C GLY A 42 -12.51 -7.10 3.51
N ALA A 43 -13.10 -7.48 2.38
CA ALA A 43 -13.53 -6.62 1.28
C ALA A 43 -15.06 -6.39 1.26
N ALA A 44 -15.78 -6.79 2.32
CA ALA A 44 -17.24 -6.77 2.41
C ALA A 44 -17.97 -7.60 1.34
N LEU A 45 -17.29 -8.60 0.76
CA LEU A 45 -17.84 -9.54 -0.22
C LEU A 45 -18.10 -10.89 0.46
N SER A 46 -19.35 -11.16 0.82
CA SER A 46 -19.73 -12.42 1.46
C SER A 46 -19.63 -13.62 0.50
N ASP A 47 -19.56 -14.83 1.06
CA ASP A 47 -19.61 -16.07 0.28
C ASP A 47 -20.83 -16.12 -0.65
N ALA A 48 -22.01 -15.67 -0.16
CA ALA A 48 -23.26 -15.67 -0.91
C ALA A 48 -23.21 -14.83 -2.20
N VAL A 49 -22.57 -13.65 -2.21
CA VAL A 49 -22.49 -12.83 -3.44
C VAL A 49 -21.56 -13.43 -4.50
N PHE A 50 -20.67 -14.36 -4.11
CA PHE A 50 -19.90 -15.17 -5.06
C PHE A 50 -20.72 -16.37 -5.58
N GLU A 51 -21.52 -17.02 -4.73
CA GLU A 51 -22.44 -18.10 -5.14
C GLU A 51 -23.51 -17.60 -6.12
N GLU A 52 -24.13 -16.45 -5.83
CA GLU A 52 -25.08 -15.76 -6.72
C GLU A 52 -24.47 -15.38 -8.07
N ALA A 53 -23.15 -15.13 -8.11
CA ALA A 53 -22.41 -14.87 -9.35
C ALA A 53 -21.98 -16.15 -10.11
N GLY A 54 -22.24 -17.34 -9.54
CA GLY A 54 -21.95 -18.65 -10.14
C GLY A 54 -20.65 -19.32 -9.69
N ALA A 55 -19.99 -18.82 -8.64
CA ALA A 55 -18.87 -19.55 -8.01
C ALA A 55 -19.37 -20.70 -7.13
N LYS A 56 -18.46 -21.63 -6.84
CA LYS A 56 -18.60 -22.61 -5.75
C LYS A 56 -17.77 -22.16 -4.55
N ILE A 57 -18.27 -22.32 -3.34
CA ILE A 57 -17.49 -22.07 -2.12
C ILE A 57 -16.82 -23.36 -1.65
N ALA A 58 -15.52 -23.28 -1.35
CA ALA A 58 -14.72 -24.38 -0.81
C ALA A 58 -14.30 -24.08 0.63
N ALA A 59 -14.49 -25.04 1.53
CA ALA A 59 -14.30 -24.84 2.96
C ALA A 59 -12.83 -24.75 3.42
N THR A 60 -11.88 -25.18 2.58
CA THR A 60 -10.44 -25.23 2.90
C THR A 60 -9.62 -24.80 1.67
N PRO A 61 -8.39 -24.30 1.84
CA PRO A 61 -7.56 -23.86 0.71
C PRO A 61 -7.22 -25.04 -0.23
N GLU A 62 -6.99 -26.25 0.30
CA GLU A 62 -6.72 -27.46 -0.49
C GLU A 62 -7.90 -27.80 -1.40
N ALA A 63 -9.13 -27.76 -0.87
CA ALA A 63 -10.35 -27.99 -1.66
C ALA A 63 -10.57 -26.90 -2.73
N THR A 64 -10.12 -25.68 -2.45
CA THR A 64 -10.19 -24.54 -3.37
C THR A 64 -9.28 -24.78 -4.59
N VAL A 65 -7.99 -25.09 -4.36
CA VAL A 65 -6.99 -25.23 -5.44
C VAL A 65 -6.97 -26.61 -6.12
N LYS A 66 -7.54 -27.65 -5.49
CA LYS A 66 -7.59 -29.00 -6.07
C LYS A 66 -8.19 -28.98 -7.47
N ASP A 67 -7.52 -29.61 -8.43
CA ASP A 67 -7.92 -29.69 -9.84
C ASP A 67 -8.15 -28.32 -10.52
N ALA A 68 -7.63 -27.22 -9.96
CA ALA A 68 -7.66 -25.90 -10.61
C ALA A 68 -6.59 -25.80 -11.71
N ASP A 69 -6.89 -25.12 -12.81
CA ASP A 69 -5.91 -24.77 -13.83
C ASP A 69 -5.17 -23.47 -13.45
N VAL A 70 -5.90 -22.53 -12.85
CA VAL A 70 -5.42 -21.19 -12.47
C VAL A 70 -5.80 -20.88 -11.02
N VAL A 71 -4.85 -20.34 -10.26
CA VAL A 71 -5.04 -19.79 -8.91
C VAL A 71 -4.84 -18.27 -8.95
N LEU A 72 -5.80 -17.55 -8.39
CA LEU A 72 -5.78 -16.10 -8.22
C LEU A 72 -5.52 -15.76 -6.74
N LYS A 73 -4.52 -14.94 -6.48
CA LYS A 73 -4.22 -14.32 -5.17
C LYS A 73 -3.92 -12.84 -5.34
N VAL A 74 -4.05 -12.06 -4.28
CA VAL A 74 -3.68 -10.64 -4.29
C VAL A 74 -2.18 -10.51 -4.06
N GLN A 75 -1.71 -10.91 -2.87
CA GLN A 75 -0.29 -10.98 -2.57
C GLN A 75 0.28 -12.36 -2.93
N ARG A 76 1.60 -12.38 -3.03
CA ARG A 76 2.41 -13.58 -3.15
C ARG A 76 2.05 -14.61 -2.05
N PRO A 77 2.02 -15.91 -2.36
CA PRO A 77 1.76 -16.94 -1.36
C PRO A 77 2.78 -16.90 -0.22
N MET A 78 2.39 -17.37 0.94
CA MET A 78 3.30 -17.63 2.06
C MET A 78 4.17 -18.86 1.78
N THR A 79 5.42 -18.79 2.22
CA THR A 79 6.38 -19.89 2.20
C THR A 79 6.58 -20.42 3.62
N ALA A 80 7.19 -21.61 3.80
CA ALA A 80 7.55 -22.12 5.13
C ALA A 80 8.33 -21.12 6.01
N ALA A 81 9.05 -20.14 5.44
CA ALA A 81 9.72 -19.07 6.17
C ALA A 81 8.78 -17.97 6.71
N ASP A 82 7.61 -17.78 6.10
CA ASP A 82 6.53 -16.90 6.58
C ASP A 82 5.69 -17.55 7.71
N GLY A 83 5.84 -18.87 7.95
CA GLY A 83 5.15 -19.64 8.98
C GLY A 83 3.98 -20.51 8.49
N GLU A 84 3.58 -20.37 7.23
CA GLU A 84 2.62 -21.23 6.52
C GLU A 84 3.11 -21.42 5.08
N ASP A 85 3.04 -22.64 4.54
CA ASP A 85 3.50 -22.94 3.18
C ASP A 85 2.31 -23.07 2.22
N GLU A 86 1.88 -21.93 1.65
CA GLU A 86 0.85 -21.91 0.61
C GLU A 86 1.38 -22.43 -0.74
N VAL A 87 2.70 -22.42 -0.97
CA VAL A 87 3.28 -22.93 -2.23
C VAL A 87 3.09 -24.44 -2.33
N ALA A 88 3.19 -25.15 -1.20
CA ALA A 88 2.94 -26.60 -1.11
C ALA A 88 1.48 -27.02 -1.41
N LEU A 89 0.53 -26.08 -1.47
CA LEU A 89 -0.86 -26.35 -1.89
C LEU A 89 -0.97 -26.56 -3.41
N PHE A 90 -0.04 -26.02 -4.19
CA PHE A 90 -0.14 -25.98 -5.64
C PHE A 90 0.39 -27.26 -6.29
N SER A 91 -0.35 -27.76 -7.28
CA SER A 91 0.06 -28.88 -8.12
C SER A 91 0.97 -28.43 -9.26
N LYS A 92 1.89 -29.29 -9.67
CA LYS A 92 2.78 -29.06 -10.81
C LYS A 92 1.99 -28.68 -12.07
N GLY A 93 2.34 -27.57 -12.70
CA GLY A 93 1.69 -27.02 -13.89
C GLY A 93 0.51 -26.08 -13.61
N GLN A 94 0.07 -25.92 -12.35
CA GLN A 94 -0.92 -24.90 -12.02
C GLN A 94 -0.37 -23.50 -12.25
N ILE A 95 -1.22 -22.63 -12.80
CA ILE A 95 -0.89 -21.22 -13.01
C ILE A 95 -1.20 -20.43 -11.74
N LEU A 96 -0.29 -19.56 -11.33
CA LEU A 96 -0.49 -18.61 -10.24
C LEU A 96 -0.43 -17.17 -10.78
N LEU A 97 -1.50 -16.40 -10.58
CA LEU A 97 -1.55 -14.96 -10.88
C LEU A 97 -1.67 -14.17 -9.57
N CYS A 98 -0.65 -13.38 -9.23
CA CYS A 98 -0.64 -12.50 -8.05
C CYS A 98 0.43 -11.41 -8.13
N GLN A 99 0.47 -10.48 -7.16
CA GLN A 99 1.63 -9.61 -6.95
C GLN A 99 2.73 -10.38 -6.22
N MET A 100 3.78 -10.81 -6.92
CA MET A 100 4.80 -11.73 -6.40
C MET A 100 5.92 -11.05 -5.61
N ASN A 101 6.23 -9.80 -5.94
CA ASN A 101 7.51 -9.14 -5.66
C ASN A 101 8.70 -9.95 -6.21
N ALA A 102 8.56 -10.52 -7.41
CA ALA A 102 9.46 -11.55 -7.97
C ALA A 102 10.91 -11.09 -8.16
N LEU A 103 11.15 -9.79 -8.37
CA LEU A 103 12.49 -9.23 -8.49
C LEU A 103 13.20 -9.00 -7.14
N ILE A 104 12.51 -9.22 -6.02
CA ILE A 104 13.04 -9.03 -4.66
C ILE A 104 13.06 -10.38 -3.92
N ASP A 105 11.99 -11.17 -4.03
CA ASP A 105 11.83 -12.42 -3.30
C ASP A 105 12.33 -13.64 -4.08
N GLY A 106 13.66 -13.75 -4.21
CA GLY A 106 14.30 -14.86 -4.90
C GLY A 106 14.06 -16.24 -4.26
N ALA A 107 13.75 -16.27 -2.96
CA ALA A 107 13.43 -17.50 -2.23
C ALA A 107 12.04 -18.04 -2.62
N LEU A 108 11.01 -17.18 -2.61
CA LEU A 108 9.69 -17.54 -3.11
C LEU A 108 9.74 -17.97 -4.58
N VAL A 109 10.43 -17.21 -5.43
CA VAL A 109 10.50 -17.52 -6.87
C VAL A 109 11.12 -18.90 -7.10
N ARG A 110 12.13 -19.29 -6.31
CA ARG A 110 12.67 -20.65 -6.32
C ARG A 110 11.66 -21.69 -5.81
N ALA A 111 10.96 -21.44 -4.70
CA ALA A 111 9.94 -22.35 -4.20
C ALA A 111 8.83 -22.63 -5.22
N CYS A 112 8.34 -21.60 -5.93
CA CYS A 112 7.38 -21.76 -7.02
C CYS A 112 7.96 -22.58 -8.19
N ALA A 113 9.22 -22.36 -8.57
CA ALA A 113 9.88 -23.13 -9.61
C ALA A 113 10.04 -24.61 -9.20
N ASP A 114 10.53 -24.87 -7.98
CA ASP A 114 10.79 -26.23 -7.48
C ASP A 114 9.48 -27.02 -7.28
N GLY A 115 8.40 -26.36 -6.85
CA GLY A 115 7.04 -26.91 -6.84
C GLY A 115 6.42 -27.12 -8.23
N GLY A 116 7.07 -26.62 -9.28
CA GLY A 116 6.60 -26.72 -10.66
C GLY A 116 5.39 -25.82 -10.98
N VAL A 117 5.18 -24.77 -10.20
CA VAL A 117 4.13 -23.76 -10.39
C VAL A 117 4.49 -22.88 -11.57
N GLN A 118 3.51 -22.55 -12.42
CA GLN A 118 3.67 -21.58 -13.49
C GLN A 118 3.21 -20.19 -13.02
N ALA A 119 4.12 -19.42 -12.45
CA ALA A 119 3.77 -18.15 -11.82
C ALA A 119 3.96 -16.96 -12.78
N PHE A 120 2.95 -16.10 -12.85
CA PHE A 120 3.02 -14.79 -13.48
C PHE A 120 2.98 -13.69 -12.41
N ALA A 121 4.01 -12.86 -12.41
CA ALA A 121 4.12 -11.69 -11.55
C ALA A 121 3.35 -10.53 -12.17
N MET A 122 2.18 -10.21 -11.61
CA MET A 122 1.32 -9.16 -12.13
C MET A 122 1.97 -7.76 -12.04
N GLU A 123 2.93 -7.55 -11.13
CA GLU A 123 3.73 -6.32 -11.06
C GLU A 123 4.75 -6.17 -12.21
N LEU A 124 5.00 -7.22 -12.99
CA LEU A 124 5.92 -7.23 -14.12
C LEU A 124 5.21 -7.12 -15.48
N VAL A 125 3.89 -6.97 -15.50
CA VAL A 125 3.13 -6.65 -16.72
C VAL A 125 3.76 -5.44 -17.43
N PRO A 126 4.19 -5.57 -18.70
CA PRO A 126 4.85 -4.49 -19.42
C PRO A 126 3.97 -3.24 -19.54
N ARG A 127 4.58 -2.06 -19.37
CA ARG A 127 3.89 -0.77 -19.51
C ARG A 127 3.73 -0.37 -20.98
N ILE A 128 2.92 -1.14 -21.70
CA ILE A 128 2.52 -0.90 -23.09
C ILE A 128 1.02 -0.60 -23.17
N THR A 129 0.59 0.18 -24.17
CA THR A 129 -0.80 0.68 -24.27
C THR A 129 -1.85 -0.42 -24.15
N ARG A 130 -1.65 -1.56 -24.84
CA ARG A 130 -2.58 -2.71 -24.81
C ARG A 130 -2.66 -3.44 -23.45
N ALA A 131 -1.72 -3.20 -22.54
CA ALA A 131 -1.64 -3.85 -21.23
C ALA A 131 -2.08 -2.94 -20.06
N GLN A 132 -2.42 -1.67 -20.32
CA GLN A 132 -2.82 -0.71 -19.27
C GLN A 132 -4.01 -1.19 -18.42
N SER A 133 -4.94 -1.95 -19.02
CA SER A 133 -6.08 -2.55 -18.31
C SER A 133 -5.70 -3.73 -17.40
N MET A 134 -4.48 -4.25 -17.51
CA MET A 134 -3.92 -5.36 -16.72
C MET A 134 -2.95 -4.88 -15.63
N ASP A 135 -2.55 -3.61 -15.64
CA ASP A 135 -1.57 -3.05 -14.70
C ASP A 135 -2.17 -2.89 -13.28
N ILE A 136 -1.83 -3.84 -12.41
CA ILE A 136 -2.20 -3.80 -10.99
C ILE A 136 -1.51 -2.66 -10.24
N LEU A 137 -0.30 -2.24 -10.62
CA LEU A 137 0.43 -1.20 -9.88
C LEU A 137 -0.29 0.14 -10.04
N SER A 138 -0.73 0.46 -11.26
CA SER A 138 -1.51 1.68 -11.51
C SER A 138 -2.88 1.66 -10.81
N SER A 139 -3.61 0.53 -10.84
CA SER A 139 -4.93 0.46 -10.20
C SER A 139 -4.87 0.61 -8.68
N GLN A 140 -3.89 -0.05 -8.05
CA GLN A 140 -3.71 -0.01 -6.60
C GLN A 140 -3.09 1.32 -6.14
N ALA A 141 -2.13 1.88 -6.89
CA ALA A 141 -1.53 3.18 -6.58
C ALA A 141 -2.54 4.33 -6.65
N ASN A 142 -3.50 4.29 -7.57
CA ASN A 142 -4.56 5.29 -7.64
C ASN A 142 -5.34 5.35 -6.31
N ILE A 143 -5.89 4.23 -5.86
CA ILE A 143 -6.67 4.19 -4.60
C ILE A 143 -5.81 4.49 -3.37
N ALA A 144 -4.53 4.10 -3.36
CA ALA A 144 -3.59 4.50 -2.32
C ALA A 144 -3.43 6.03 -2.22
N GLY A 145 -3.32 6.74 -3.35
CA GLY A 145 -3.26 8.20 -3.40
C GLY A 145 -4.53 8.89 -2.88
N TYR A 146 -5.69 8.33 -3.18
CA TYR A 146 -6.98 8.78 -2.60
C TYR A 146 -7.01 8.58 -1.08
N LYS A 147 -6.69 7.38 -0.59
CA LYS A 147 -6.77 7.05 0.85
C LYS A 147 -5.74 7.79 1.68
N ALA A 148 -4.54 8.04 1.15
CA ALA A 148 -3.50 8.83 1.81
C ALA A 148 -3.97 10.26 2.15
N VAL A 149 -4.71 10.91 1.26
CA VAL A 149 -5.27 12.25 1.54
C VAL A 149 -6.32 12.18 2.64
N LEU A 150 -7.21 11.18 2.63
CA LEU A 150 -8.21 11.02 3.67
C LEU A 150 -7.58 10.75 5.04
N ASP A 151 -6.61 9.86 5.12
CA ASP A 151 -5.92 9.52 6.37
C ASP A 151 -5.07 10.70 6.88
N GLY A 152 -4.45 11.46 5.97
CA GLY A 152 -3.76 12.71 6.33
C GLY A 152 -4.70 13.77 6.92
N ILE A 153 -5.94 13.84 6.41
CA ILE A 153 -6.97 14.77 6.91
C ILE A 153 -7.59 14.28 8.21
N GLU A 154 -7.76 12.97 8.39
CA GLU A 154 -8.20 12.36 9.67
C GLU A 154 -7.26 12.72 10.82
N GLN A 155 -5.95 12.86 10.55
CA GLN A 155 -4.96 13.31 11.52
C GLN A 155 -4.79 14.84 11.62
N TYR A 156 -5.50 15.63 10.80
CA TYR A 156 -5.30 17.08 10.70
C TYR A 156 -6.36 17.85 11.49
N GLY A 157 -5.93 18.59 12.52
CA GLY A 157 -6.81 19.27 13.48
C GLY A 157 -7.54 20.54 13.00
N ARG A 158 -7.67 20.78 11.68
CA ARG A 158 -8.33 21.97 11.11
C ARG A 158 -9.16 21.59 9.89
N ALA A 159 -10.18 22.40 9.57
CA ALA A 159 -10.92 22.25 8.32
C ALA A 159 -10.00 22.45 7.09
N VAL A 160 -10.27 21.67 6.04
CA VAL A 160 -9.51 21.67 4.78
C VAL A 160 -10.00 22.73 3.78
N PRO A 161 -11.31 22.90 3.50
CA PRO A 161 -11.79 23.91 2.57
C PRO A 161 -11.79 25.31 3.20
N MET A 162 -11.85 26.35 2.34
CA MET A 162 -12.20 27.70 2.80
C MET A 162 -13.66 27.72 3.25
N MET A 163 -13.92 28.22 4.46
CA MET A 163 -15.27 28.37 4.99
C MET A 163 -15.49 29.79 5.52
N SER A 164 -16.66 30.36 5.30
CA SER A 164 -17.09 31.60 5.95
C SER A 164 -18.15 31.27 7.00
N THR A 165 -17.98 31.79 8.21
CA THR A 165 -18.86 31.55 9.36
C THR A 165 -19.21 32.89 10.01
N ALA A 166 -20.21 32.91 10.89
CA ALA A 166 -20.55 34.11 11.67
C ALA A 166 -19.37 34.62 12.54
N ALA A 167 -18.46 33.73 12.94
CA ALA A 167 -17.27 34.07 13.72
C ALA A 167 -16.05 34.49 12.85
N GLY A 168 -16.18 34.50 11.52
CA GLY A 168 -15.11 34.85 10.59
C GLY A 168 -14.80 33.77 9.55
N ARG A 169 -13.66 33.94 8.85
CA ARG A 169 -13.25 33.08 7.74
C ARG A 169 -12.17 32.08 8.16
N VAL A 170 -12.41 30.80 7.87
CA VAL A 170 -11.40 29.73 7.96
C VAL A 170 -10.62 29.69 6.65
N THR A 171 -9.29 29.74 6.72
CA THR A 171 -8.41 29.59 5.56
C THR A 171 -8.26 28.12 5.17
N PRO A 172 -8.19 27.80 3.86
CA PRO A 172 -8.01 26.44 3.40
C PRO A 172 -6.64 25.89 3.81
N ALA A 173 -6.53 24.57 3.92
CA ALA A 173 -5.26 23.89 4.12
C ALA A 173 -4.38 23.93 2.85
N ASN A 174 -3.08 24.12 3.06
CA ASN A 174 -2.06 23.91 2.03
C ASN A 174 -1.60 22.45 2.04
N VAL A 175 -1.81 21.74 0.93
CA VAL A 175 -1.35 20.35 0.72
C VAL A 175 -0.19 20.35 -0.26
N PHE A 176 0.89 19.62 0.03
CA PHE A 176 2.04 19.46 -0.88
C PHE A 176 2.27 17.98 -1.24
N VAL A 177 2.15 17.65 -2.52
CA VAL A 177 2.34 16.29 -3.03
C VAL A 177 3.73 16.14 -3.65
N MET A 178 4.56 15.24 -3.10
CA MET A 178 5.93 15.03 -3.55
C MET A 178 6.04 13.68 -4.28
N GLY A 179 6.21 13.75 -5.60
CA GLY A 179 6.01 12.65 -6.55
C GLY A 179 4.64 12.75 -7.22
N VAL A 180 4.62 12.85 -8.54
CA VAL A 180 3.40 12.96 -9.38
C VAL A 180 3.30 11.72 -10.28
N GLY A 181 3.44 10.56 -9.65
CA GLY A 181 3.00 9.28 -10.24
C GLY A 181 1.49 9.11 -10.12
N VAL A 182 0.97 7.91 -10.40
CA VAL A 182 -0.47 7.60 -10.34
C VAL A 182 -1.07 7.91 -8.96
N ALA A 183 -0.37 7.56 -7.87
CA ALA A 183 -0.78 7.91 -6.51
C ALA A 183 -0.76 9.42 -6.26
N GLY A 184 0.29 10.12 -6.70
CA GLY A 184 0.42 11.57 -6.56
C GLY A 184 -0.68 12.34 -7.28
N LEU A 185 -0.99 11.98 -8.54
CA LEU A 185 -2.10 12.56 -9.30
C LEU A 185 -3.45 12.35 -8.60
N GLN A 186 -3.70 11.14 -8.07
CA GLN A 186 -4.94 10.88 -7.34
C GLN A 186 -4.99 11.62 -6.00
N ALA A 187 -3.86 11.80 -5.32
CA ALA A 187 -3.78 12.62 -4.12
C ALA A 187 -4.08 14.10 -4.43
N ILE A 188 -3.52 14.66 -5.51
CA ILE A 188 -3.82 16.02 -5.98
C ILE A 188 -5.32 16.16 -6.25
N ALA A 189 -5.90 15.29 -7.07
CA ALA A 189 -7.31 15.32 -7.41
C ALA A 189 -8.22 15.22 -6.17
N THR A 190 -7.85 14.39 -5.19
CA THR A 190 -8.63 14.19 -3.95
C THR A 190 -8.52 15.42 -3.03
N ALA A 191 -7.32 15.96 -2.81
CA ALA A 191 -7.13 17.15 -1.99
C ALA A 191 -7.80 18.39 -2.61
N LYS A 192 -7.76 18.52 -3.94
CA LYS A 192 -8.48 19.57 -4.69
C LYS A 192 -9.99 19.47 -4.52
N ARG A 193 -10.57 18.27 -4.59
CA ARG A 193 -12.01 18.02 -4.34
C ARG A 193 -12.43 18.38 -2.92
N LEU A 194 -11.53 18.25 -1.94
CA LEU A 194 -11.75 18.63 -0.54
C LEU A 194 -11.48 20.13 -0.26
N GLY A 195 -11.22 20.93 -1.29
CA GLY A 195 -11.08 22.38 -1.19
C GLY A 195 -9.70 22.88 -0.73
N ALA A 196 -8.69 22.02 -0.70
CA ALA A 196 -7.33 22.41 -0.36
C ALA A 196 -6.65 23.25 -1.46
N VAL A 197 -5.69 24.08 -1.05
CA VAL A 197 -4.71 24.67 -1.97
C VAL A 197 -3.60 23.64 -2.16
N VAL A 198 -3.55 23.02 -3.34
CA VAL A 198 -2.60 21.94 -3.62
C VAL A 198 -1.39 22.46 -4.38
N TYR A 199 -0.22 22.12 -3.86
CA TYR A 199 1.10 22.24 -4.47
C TYR A 199 1.58 20.84 -4.83
N ALA A 200 2.40 20.69 -5.87
CA ALA A 200 3.02 19.41 -6.18
C ALA A 200 4.40 19.55 -6.82
N THR A 201 5.23 18.51 -6.68
CA THR A 201 6.57 18.46 -7.26
C THR A 201 6.90 17.06 -7.77
N ASP A 202 7.53 16.99 -8.94
CA ASP A 202 8.14 15.80 -9.52
C ASP A 202 9.42 16.26 -10.24
N VAL A 203 10.29 15.32 -10.59
CA VAL A 203 11.48 15.63 -11.39
C VAL A 203 11.20 15.58 -12.89
N ARG A 204 10.02 15.10 -13.32
CA ARG A 204 9.64 14.97 -14.74
C ARG A 204 8.85 16.18 -15.27
N PRO A 205 9.26 16.81 -16.39
CA PRO A 205 8.56 17.94 -17.02
C PRO A 205 7.08 17.72 -17.30
N ASP A 206 6.73 16.58 -17.91
CA ASP A 206 5.36 16.24 -18.35
C ASP A 206 4.33 16.27 -17.21
N THR A 207 4.79 16.15 -15.97
CA THR A 207 3.91 16.22 -14.80
C THR A 207 3.42 17.64 -14.50
N LYS A 208 4.11 18.69 -14.95
CA LYS A 208 3.69 20.08 -14.71
C LYS A 208 2.28 20.34 -15.25
N GLU A 209 2.04 20.00 -16.51
CA GLU A 209 0.73 20.13 -17.16
C GLU A 209 -0.33 19.24 -16.48
N GLN A 210 0.06 18.05 -16.02
CA GLN A 210 -0.84 17.15 -15.29
C GLN A 210 -1.23 17.70 -13.90
N VAL A 211 -0.32 18.39 -13.21
CA VAL A 211 -0.60 19.08 -11.94
C VAL A 211 -1.52 20.29 -12.19
N GLU A 212 -1.21 21.09 -13.20
CA GLU A 212 -1.95 22.33 -13.53
C GLU A 212 -3.36 22.04 -14.06
N SER A 213 -3.56 20.98 -14.86
CA SER A 213 -4.89 20.54 -15.33
C SER A 213 -5.79 20.03 -14.19
N LEU A 214 -5.22 19.52 -13.10
CA LEU A 214 -5.94 19.21 -11.86
C LEU A 214 -6.14 20.46 -10.96
N GLY A 215 -5.66 21.62 -11.37
CA GLY A 215 -5.73 22.87 -10.61
C GLY A 215 -4.75 22.95 -9.43
N GLY A 216 -3.71 22.11 -9.42
CA GLY A 216 -2.58 22.23 -8.50
C GLY A 216 -1.58 23.30 -8.96
N LYS A 217 -0.59 23.60 -8.11
CA LYS A 217 0.54 24.48 -8.42
C LYS A 217 1.82 23.67 -8.49
N PHE A 218 2.48 23.64 -9.64
CA PHE A 218 3.76 22.95 -9.77
C PHE A 218 4.88 23.72 -9.06
N VAL A 219 5.79 22.99 -8.41
CA VAL A 219 6.91 23.52 -7.61
C VAL A 219 8.18 22.78 -8.00
N ALA A 220 8.97 23.35 -8.89
CA ALA A 220 10.26 22.81 -9.30
C ALA A 220 11.25 23.92 -9.66
N VAL A 221 12.52 23.54 -9.75
CA VAL A 221 13.56 24.34 -10.41
C VAL A 221 13.44 24.11 -11.92
N GLU A 222 12.90 25.07 -12.65
CA GLU A 222 12.71 24.95 -14.10
C GLU A 222 13.99 25.40 -14.83
N ASN A 223 14.91 24.46 -15.09
CA ASN A 223 16.15 24.65 -15.84
C ASN A 223 16.28 23.64 -17.00
N ASP A 224 17.32 23.77 -17.83
CA ASP A 224 17.55 22.87 -18.98
C ASP A 224 17.73 21.40 -18.58
N GLU A 225 18.21 21.14 -17.37
CA GLU A 225 18.38 19.77 -16.83
C GLU A 225 17.03 19.13 -16.51
N PHE A 226 16.10 19.89 -15.90
CA PHE A 226 14.73 19.46 -15.66
C PHE A 226 14.05 19.01 -16.96
N LEU A 227 14.19 19.80 -18.03
CA LEU A 227 13.62 19.47 -19.36
C LEU A 227 14.12 18.13 -19.93
N GLN A 228 15.23 17.58 -19.44
CA GLN A 228 15.82 16.31 -19.89
C GLN A 228 15.67 15.17 -18.87
N ALA A 229 15.02 15.40 -17.73
CA ALA A 229 14.96 14.49 -16.58
C ALA A 229 14.13 13.21 -16.79
N GLN A 230 13.41 13.08 -17.91
CA GLN A 230 12.56 11.92 -18.21
C GLN A 230 13.29 10.89 -19.10
N THR A 231 13.06 9.61 -18.82
CA THR A 231 13.45 8.46 -19.66
C THR A 231 12.37 8.16 -20.71
N SER A 232 12.70 7.42 -21.77
CA SER A 232 11.72 6.96 -22.77
C SER A 232 10.58 6.10 -22.20
N GLY A 233 10.77 5.48 -21.03
CA GLY A 233 9.73 4.74 -20.30
C GLY A 233 8.89 5.57 -19.33
N GLY A 234 8.97 6.91 -19.36
CA GLY A 234 8.21 7.82 -18.48
C GLY A 234 8.68 7.87 -17.01
N TYR A 235 9.78 7.18 -16.68
CA TYR A 235 10.43 7.24 -15.38
C TYR A 235 11.41 8.40 -15.29
N ALA A 236 11.66 8.87 -14.07
CA ALA A 236 12.72 9.81 -13.73
C ALA A 236 14.13 9.25 -13.99
N LYS A 237 15.04 10.13 -14.45
CA LYS A 237 16.50 9.93 -14.36
C LYS A 237 17.02 10.37 -12.99
N GLU A 238 18.25 10.00 -12.69
CA GLU A 238 18.97 10.63 -11.58
C GLU A 238 19.48 12.02 -11.99
N MET A 239 19.20 13.01 -11.15
CA MET A 239 19.58 14.42 -11.36
C MET A 239 20.96 14.74 -10.79
N SER A 240 21.56 15.82 -11.27
CA SER A 240 22.82 16.38 -10.79
C SER A 240 22.73 16.86 -9.34
N ASP A 241 23.88 16.93 -8.67
CA ASP A 241 23.95 17.38 -7.28
C ASP A 241 23.61 18.87 -7.12
N ASP A 242 23.81 19.69 -8.15
CA ASP A 242 23.38 21.08 -8.12
C ASP A 242 21.86 21.21 -8.27
N TYR A 243 21.24 20.44 -9.17
CA TYR A 243 19.77 20.37 -9.25
C TYR A 243 19.16 19.86 -7.94
N LYS A 244 19.70 18.76 -7.38
CA LYS A 244 19.31 18.22 -6.07
C LYS A 244 19.39 19.30 -4.97
N ARG A 245 20.46 20.11 -4.95
CA ARG A 245 20.64 21.23 -4.01
C ARG A 245 19.59 22.33 -4.20
N GLN A 246 19.43 22.85 -5.43
CA GLN A 246 18.46 23.92 -5.70
C GLN A 246 17.03 23.48 -5.40
N GLN A 247 16.68 22.22 -5.72
CA GLN A 247 15.38 21.63 -5.41
C GLN A 247 15.17 21.47 -3.89
N ALA A 248 16.20 21.04 -3.14
CA ALA A 248 16.14 20.97 -1.68
C ALA A 248 15.92 22.35 -1.04
N GLU A 249 16.59 23.40 -1.54
CA GLU A 249 16.39 24.78 -1.09
C GLU A 249 14.95 25.28 -1.37
N LEU A 250 14.37 24.93 -2.52
CA LEU A 250 12.98 25.27 -2.86
C LEU A 250 11.98 24.54 -1.96
N VAL A 251 12.21 23.27 -1.66
CA VAL A 251 11.40 22.47 -0.72
C VAL A 251 11.49 23.06 0.69
N ALA A 252 12.68 23.39 1.18
CA ALA A 252 12.89 23.99 2.50
C ALA A 252 12.21 25.38 2.64
N LYS A 253 12.14 26.18 1.57
CA LYS A 253 11.39 27.46 1.54
C LYS A 253 9.87 27.28 1.45
N THR A 254 9.41 26.09 1.06
CA THR A 254 7.99 25.76 0.86
C THR A 254 7.36 25.14 2.10
N LEU A 255 7.99 24.12 2.68
CA LEU A 255 7.42 23.30 3.76
C LEU A 255 6.93 24.06 5.02
N PRO A 256 7.55 25.15 5.50
CA PRO A 256 7.01 25.93 6.63
C PRO A 256 5.61 26.53 6.40
N LYS A 257 5.15 26.59 5.14
CA LYS A 257 3.83 27.12 4.76
C LYS A 257 2.79 26.02 4.59
N ILE A 258 3.22 24.76 4.48
CA ILE A 258 2.40 23.58 4.19
C ILE A 258 1.79 23.00 5.48
N ASP A 259 0.53 22.60 5.38
CA ASP A 259 -0.21 22.00 6.49
C ASP A 259 -0.22 20.46 6.38
N ILE A 260 -0.33 19.90 5.17
CA ILE A 260 -0.26 18.45 4.92
C ILE A 260 0.72 18.14 3.79
N VAL A 261 1.63 17.19 3.98
CA VAL A 261 2.52 16.66 2.93
C VAL A 261 2.12 15.23 2.60
N VAL A 262 2.10 14.87 1.32
CA VAL A 262 1.91 13.49 0.85
C VAL A 262 3.11 13.10 -0.01
N THR A 263 3.88 12.08 0.39
CA THR A 263 5.08 11.65 -0.33
C THR A 263 4.86 10.29 -1.00
N THR A 264 5.11 10.21 -2.31
CA THR A 264 4.84 9.00 -3.13
C THR A 264 6.03 8.59 -4.00
N ALA A 265 7.24 9.06 -3.70
CA ALA A 265 8.40 8.81 -4.56
C ALA A 265 8.99 7.43 -4.28
N LEU A 266 8.94 6.56 -5.28
CA LEU A 266 9.45 5.20 -5.19
C LEU A 266 10.17 4.81 -6.49
N ILE A 267 11.34 4.18 -6.36
CA ILE A 267 12.10 3.63 -7.48
C ILE A 267 12.11 2.10 -7.31
N PRO A 268 11.55 1.31 -8.25
CA PRO A 268 11.52 -0.14 -8.13
C PRO A 268 12.91 -0.75 -7.86
N GLY A 269 12.99 -1.64 -6.87
CA GLY A 269 14.23 -2.31 -6.49
C GLY A 269 15.28 -1.44 -5.76
N ARG A 270 14.94 -0.20 -5.37
CA ARG A 270 15.79 0.66 -4.53
C ARG A 270 15.04 1.11 -3.27
N PRO A 271 15.75 1.49 -2.19
CA PRO A 271 15.15 2.21 -1.07
C PRO A 271 14.46 3.50 -1.53
N ALA A 272 13.45 3.93 -0.79
CA ALA A 272 12.78 5.20 -1.01
C ALA A 272 13.78 6.38 -0.87
N PRO A 273 13.76 7.38 -1.78
CA PRO A 273 14.59 8.57 -1.63
C PRO A 273 14.07 9.45 -0.49
N VAL A 274 14.99 10.01 0.30
CA VAL A 274 14.65 10.98 1.35
C VAL A 274 14.25 12.31 0.69
N LEU A 275 13.01 12.74 0.91
CA LEU A 275 12.47 14.02 0.43
C LEU A 275 12.18 15.00 1.58
N VAL A 276 11.80 14.48 2.74
CA VAL A 276 11.48 15.28 3.93
C VAL A 276 12.45 14.88 5.04
N THR A 277 13.52 15.65 5.21
CA THR A 277 14.51 15.45 6.28
C THR A 277 13.90 15.76 7.65
N GLU A 278 14.55 15.33 8.73
CA GLU A 278 14.11 15.69 10.08
C GLU A 278 14.05 17.22 10.28
N ASP A 279 14.98 17.98 9.72
CA ASP A 279 14.98 19.44 9.84
C ASP A 279 13.87 20.10 9.00
N HIS A 280 13.48 19.48 7.87
CA HIS A 280 12.24 19.84 7.19
C HIS A 280 11.03 19.66 8.12
N VAL A 281 10.91 18.53 8.84
CA VAL A 281 9.82 18.29 9.79
C VAL A 281 9.80 19.33 10.91
N LYS A 282 10.97 19.66 11.50
CA LYS A 282 11.10 20.72 12.52
C LYS A 282 10.70 22.11 12.02
N SER A 283 10.79 22.36 10.71
CA SER A 283 10.42 23.65 10.09
C SER A 283 8.91 23.80 9.83
N MET A 284 8.15 22.70 9.87
CA MET A 284 6.70 22.71 9.68
C MET A 284 5.97 23.25 10.92
N LYS A 285 4.70 23.62 10.75
CA LYS A 285 3.86 24.11 11.86
C LYS A 285 3.51 22.93 12.77
N PRO A 286 3.44 23.13 14.10
CA PRO A 286 2.80 22.17 14.98
C PRO A 286 1.35 21.91 14.54
N GLY A 287 0.93 20.65 14.50
CA GLY A 287 -0.35 20.20 13.96
C GLY A 287 -0.36 19.92 12.45
N SER A 288 0.76 20.14 11.74
CA SER A 288 0.91 19.65 10.36
C SER A 288 0.97 18.12 10.31
N VAL A 289 0.70 17.55 9.12
CA VAL A 289 0.71 16.10 8.88
C VAL A 289 1.63 15.75 7.71
N ILE A 290 2.32 14.62 7.79
CA ILE A 290 3.08 13.99 6.69
C ILE A 290 2.49 12.59 6.48
N VAL A 291 2.12 12.26 5.24
CA VAL A 291 1.63 10.94 4.85
C VAL A 291 2.63 10.32 3.88
N ASP A 292 3.24 9.20 4.28
CA ASP A 292 4.37 8.61 3.58
C ASP A 292 3.97 7.27 2.96
N LEU A 293 3.63 7.29 1.66
CA LEU A 293 3.25 6.08 0.92
C LEU A 293 4.46 5.16 0.66
N ALA A 294 5.68 5.67 0.81
CA ALA A 294 6.90 4.91 0.57
C ALA A 294 7.44 4.20 1.83
N ALA A 295 6.69 4.20 2.95
CA ALA A 295 7.08 3.63 4.24
C ALA A 295 7.59 2.17 4.14
N GLU A 296 6.96 1.34 3.31
CA GLU A 296 7.35 -0.07 3.09
C GLU A 296 8.73 -0.23 2.40
N ALA A 297 9.19 0.80 1.70
CA ALA A 297 10.49 0.86 1.04
C ALA A 297 11.52 1.72 1.81
N GLY A 298 11.23 2.06 3.07
CA GLY A 298 12.09 2.88 3.95
C GLY A 298 11.60 4.30 4.20
N GLY A 299 10.55 4.75 3.52
CA GLY A 299 9.94 6.08 3.68
C GLY A 299 10.65 7.20 2.94
N ASN A 300 9.89 8.19 2.46
CA ASN A 300 10.45 9.45 1.99
C ASN A 300 10.78 10.42 3.15
N CYS A 301 10.29 10.16 4.37
CA CYS A 301 10.70 10.83 5.59
C CYS A 301 11.39 9.85 6.56
N PRO A 302 12.65 10.09 7.00
CA PRO A 302 13.38 9.19 7.92
C PRO A 302 12.76 9.05 9.31
N LEU A 303 11.77 9.88 9.66
CA LEU A 303 11.02 9.80 10.91
C LEU A 303 9.74 8.94 10.81
N THR A 304 9.39 8.49 9.61
CA THR A 304 8.26 7.58 9.36
C THR A 304 8.54 6.22 10.00
N GLU A 305 7.58 5.71 10.77
CA GLU A 305 7.63 4.34 11.32
C GLU A 305 6.58 3.47 10.62
N LEU A 306 7.01 2.43 9.90
CA LEU A 306 6.12 1.54 9.15
C LEU A 306 5.03 0.93 10.04
N GLY A 307 3.80 0.97 9.54
CA GLY A 307 2.59 0.48 10.21
C GLY A 307 2.01 1.43 11.25
N LYS A 308 2.63 2.58 11.52
CA LYS A 308 2.26 3.46 12.65
C LYS A 308 1.81 4.85 12.23
N VAL A 309 1.14 5.51 13.16
CA VAL A 309 0.98 6.98 13.20
C VAL A 309 1.75 7.46 14.41
N VAL A 310 2.69 8.39 14.23
CA VAL A 310 3.58 8.89 15.30
C VAL A 310 3.67 10.41 15.26
N VAL A 311 3.80 11.06 16.41
CA VAL A 311 4.06 12.51 16.48
C VAL A 311 5.53 12.74 16.77
N LYS A 312 6.20 13.57 15.95
CA LYS A 312 7.59 14.01 16.15
C LYS A 312 7.65 15.52 15.87
N HIS A 313 8.33 16.28 16.72
CA HIS A 313 8.49 17.74 16.55
C HIS A 313 7.17 18.53 16.40
N GLY A 314 6.05 18.00 16.92
CA GLY A 314 4.72 18.58 16.77
C GLY A 314 4.01 18.28 15.45
N VAL A 315 4.61 17.48 14.57
CA VAL A 315 4.05 17.02 13.29
C VAL A 315 3.62 15.57 13.42
N THR A 316 2.46 15.21 12.86
CA THR A 316 1.99 13.82 12.79
C THR A 316 2.52 13.15 11.53
N LEU A 317 3.14 11.99 11.65
CA LEU A 317 3.64 11.18 10.53
C LEU A 317 2.82 9.89 10.41
N VAL A 318 2.18 9.71 9.25
CA VAL A 318 1.33 8.57 8.90
C VAL A 318 2.13 7.64 7.98
N GLY A 319 2.63 6.54 8.56
CA GLY A 319 3.47 5.54 7.88
C GLY A 319 2.76 4.20 7.67
N HIS A 320 1.48 4.20 7.30
CA HIS A 320 0.75 2.94 7.08
C HIS A 320 1.42 2.06 6.02
N GLY A 321 1.36 0.74 6.21
CA GLY A 321 1.62 -0.25 5.17
C GLY A 321 0.32 -0.63 4.45
N ASN A 322 0.45 -1.37 3.35
CA ASN A 322 -0.62 -1.93 2.53
C ASN A 322 -1.77 -0.95 2.25
N TRP A 323 -1.42 0.25 1.77
CA TRP A 323 -2.37 1.33 1.46
C TRP A 323 -3.61 0.92 0.67
N PRO A 324 -3.53 0.06 -0.38
CA PRO A 324 -4.73 -0.35 -1.11
C PRO A 324 -5.73 -1.11 -0.22
N SER A 325 -5.22 -1.96 0.67
CA SER A 325 -6.05 -2.74 1.61
C SER A 325 -6.75 -1.91 2.67
N ARG A 326 -6.45 -0.60 2.76
CA ARG A 326 -7.21 0.37 3.55
C ARG A 326 -8.53 0.78 2.89
N VAL A 327 -8.75 0.46 1.61
CA VAL A 327 -10.02 0.57 0.87
C VAL A 327 -10.31 -0.77 0.17
N PRO A 328 -10.57 -1.85 0.93
CA PRO A 328 -10.39 -3.22 0.46
C PRO A 328 -11.41 -3.66 -0.59
N GLU A 329 -12.67 -3.22 -0.49
CA GLU A 329 -13.71 -3.51 -1.48
C GLU A 329 -13.31 -2.98 -2.87
N THR A 330 -13.22 -1.66 -3.03
CA THR A 330 -12.89 -1.00 -4.31
C THR A 330 -11.58 -1.50 -4.91
N THR A 331 -10.56 -1.75 -4.07
CA THR A 331 -9.27 -2.25 -4.57
C THR A 331 -9.31 -3.71 -5.00
N SER A 332 -10.12 -4.55 -4.35
CA SER A 332 -10.40 -5.93 -4.80
C SER A 332 -11.13 -5.93 -6.13
N LEU A 333 -12.16 -5.09 -6.31
CA LEU A 333 -12.89 -4.98 -7.58
C LEU A 333 -11.96 -4.62 -8.75
N LEU A 334 -11.06 -3.64 -8.54
CA LEU A 334 -10.09 -3.22 -9.54
C LEU A 334 -9.01 -4.29 -9.81
N PHE A 335 -8.46 -4.90 -8.76
CA PHE A 335 -7.44 -5.94 -8.88
C PHE A 335 -7.98 -7.18 -9.60
N ALA A 336 -9.17 -7.66 -9.21
CA ALA A 336 -9.88 -8.73 -9.89
C ALA A 336 -10.09 -8.42 -11.38
N LYS A 337 -10.43 -7.16 -11.72
CA LYS A 337 -10.61 -6.71 -13.10
C LYS A 337 -9.30 -6.69 -13.88
N ASN A 338 -8.17 -6.34 -13.26
CA ASN A 338 -6.85 -6.48 -13.88
C ASN A 338 -6.52 -7.95 -14.19
N LEU A 339 -6.77 -8.87 -13.25
CA LEU A 339 -6.59 -10.32 -13.44
C LEU A 339 -7.49 -10.88 -14.54
N LEU A 340 -8.77 -10.48 -14.58
CA LEU A 340 -9.69 -10.82 -15.66
C LEU A 340 -9.15 -10.35 -17.01
N ASN A 341 -8.73 -9.09 -17.12
CA ASN A 341 -8.21 -8.55 -18.38
C ASN A 341 -6.94 -9.26 -18.85
N PHE A 342 -6.10 -9.74 -17.93
CA PHE A 342 -4.91 -10.54 -18.23
C PHE A 342 -5.25 -11.97 -18.65
N LEU A 343 -6.20 -12.62 -17.98
CA LEU A 343 -6.53 -14.03 -18.19
C LEU A 343 -7.49 -14.25 -19.38
N THR A 344 -8.43 -13.34 -19.65
CA THR A 344 -9.41 -13.50 -20.74
C THR A 344 -8.77 -13.74 -22.12
N PRO A 345 -7.71 -13.02 -22.55
CA PRO A 345 -7.02 -13.30 -23.82
C PRO A 345 -6.35 -14.67 -23.90
N LEU A 346 -6.16 -15.36 -22.77
CA LEU A 346 -5.52 -16.68 -22.69
C LEU A 346 -6.54 -17.82 -22.70
N ILE A 347 -7.83 -17.52 -22.64
CA ILE A 347 -8.92 -18.51 -22.70
C ILE A 347 -9.38 -18.66 -24.14
N ASP A 348 -9.17 -19.84 -24.70
CA ASP A 348 -9.76 -20.23 -25.97
C ASP A 348 -11.28 -20.39 -25.81
N LYS A 349 -12.04 -19.64 -26.62
CA LYS A 349 -13.49 -19.51 -26.48
C LYS A 349 -14.27 -20.74 -26.96
N GLU A 350 -13.68 -21.58 -27.82
CA GLU A 350 -14.34 -22.76 -28.37
C GLU A 350 -14.18 -23.97 -27.44
N THR A 351 -13.00 -24.10 -26.82
CA THR A 351 -12.64 -25.24 -25.97
C THR A 351 -12.75 -24.96 -24.47
N GLY A 352 -12.80 -23.69 -24.05
CA GLY A 352 -12.80 -23.29 -22.63
C GLY A 352 -11.50 -23.68 -21.91
N LYS A 353 -10.39 -23.77 -22.65
CA LYS A 353 -9.05 -24.13 -22.19
C LYS A 353 -8.06 -22.99 -22.37
N LEU A 354 -6.88 -23.13 -21.77
CA LEU A 354 -5.79 -22.16 -21.91
C LEU A 354 -5.05 -22.33 -23.24
N ALA A 355 -4.92 -21.24 -23.99
CA ALA A 355 -4.16 -21.13 -25.23
C ALA A 355 -3.09 -20.02 -25.08
N ILE A 356 -2.04 -20.32 -24.32
CA ILE A 356 -1.03 -19.33 -23.94
C ILE A 356 0.01 -19.15 -25.06
N ASN A 357 0.01 -17.98 -25.69
CA ASN A 357 1.11 -17.56 -26.57
C ASN A 357 2.29 -17.03 -25.72
N TYR A 358 3.33 -17.84 -25.58
CA TYR A 358 4.53 -17.48 -24.82
C TYR A 358 5.44 -16.45 -25.49
N GLU A 359 5.24 -16.15 -26.78
CA GLU A 359 5.96 -15.08 -27.49
C GLU A 359 5.24 -13.72 -27.42
N ASP A 360 4.05 -13.65 -26.81
CA ASP A 360 3.40 -12.37 -26.52
C ASP A 360 4.19 -11.60 -25.44
N ASP A 361 4.55 -10.34 -25.72
CA ASP A 361 5.34 -9.49 -24.80
C ASP A 361 4.78 -9.41 -23.39
N ILE A 362 3.45 -9.40 -23.23
CA ILE A 362 2.79 -9.30 -21.92
C ILE A 362 3.06 -10.58 -21.11
N ILE A 363 2.91 -11.73 -21.77
CA ILE A 363 3.08 -13.06 -21.19
C ILE A 363 4.56 -13.30 -20.90
N LYS A 364 5.44 -12.99 -21.86
CA LYS A 364 6.90 -13.08 -21.73
C LYS A 364 7.46 -12.15 -20.65
N GLY A 365 6.90 -10.95 -20.49
CA GLY A 365 7.33 -9.97 -19.50
C GLY A 365 6.86 -10.25 -18.07
N SER A 366 5.74 -10.95 -17.90
CA SER A 366 5.14 -11.28 -16.59
C SER A 366 5.42 -12.71 -16.11
N LEU A 367 5.75 -13.66 -17.01
CA LEU A 367 6.04 -15.04 -16.65
C LEU A 367 7.36 -15.16 -15.88
N VAL A 368 7.29 -15.65 -14.64
CA VAL A 368 8.46 -15.79 -13.75
C VAL A 368 8.96 -17.23 -13.69
N THR A 369 8.04 -18.20 -13.57
CA THR A 369 8.38 -19.63 -13.48
C THR A 369 7.56 -20.45 -14.47
N ARG A 370 8.18 -21.48 -15.07
CA ARG A 370 7.51 -22.47 -15.93
C ARG A 370 8.32 -23.76 -15.96
N ASP A 371 7.66 -24.91 -16.13
CA ASP A 371 8.31 -26.21 -16.37
C ASP A 371 9.39 -26.62 -15.33
N GLY A 372 9.20 -26.21 -14.07
CA GLY A 372 10.17 -26.47 -13.00
C GLY A 372 11.37 -25.51 -12.96
N LYS A 373 11.29 -24.36 -13.65
CA LYS A 373 12.42 -23.43 -13.84
C LYS A 373 12.00 -21.98 -13.64
N ILE A 374 12.94 -21.15 -13.21
CA ILE A 374 12.82 -19.69 -13.28
C ILE A 374 13.19 -19.26 -14.70
N VAL A 375 12.31 -18.50 -15.36
CA VAL A 375 12.47 -18.07 -16.77
C VAL A 375 12.63 -16.55 -16.93
N GLU A 376 12.33 -15.77 -15.88
CA GLU A 376 12.64 -14.34 -15.84
C GLU A 376 14.08 -14.13 -15.35
N GLU A 377 14.95 -13.60 -16.21
CA GLU A 377 16.40 -13.58 -15.98
C GLU A 377 16.83 -12.68 -14.81
N ARG A 378 16.09 -11.60 -14.49
CA ARG A 378 16.39 -10.72 -13.35
C ARG A 378 16.01 -11.38 -12.02
N ALA A 379 14.86 -12.06 -11.99
CA ALA A 379 14.41 -12.86 -10.85
C ALA A 379 15.36 -14.04 -10.59
N LYS A 380 15.78 -14.73 -11.66
CA LYS A 380 16.77 -15.82 -11.61
C LYS A 380 18.11 -15.37 -11.02
N ALA A 381 18.66 -14.25 -11.49
CA ALA A 381 19.88 -13.66 -10.94
C ALA A 381 19.78 -13.27 -9.46
N ASN A 382 18.58 -12.99 -8.94
CA ASN A 382 18.35 -12.71 -7.53
C ASN A 382 18.10 -13.98 -6.71
N ALA A 383 17.38 -14.98 -7.25
CA ALA A 383 17.24 -16.30 -6.64
C ALA A 383 18.58 -17.04 -6.51
N GLU A 384 19.50 -16.89 -7.48
CA GLU A 384 20.87 -17.43 -7.39
C GLU A 384 21.66 -16.81 -6.23
N LYS A 385 21.58 -15.48 -6.03
CA LYS A 385 22.18 -14.81 -4.86
C LYS A 385 21.55 -15.28 -3.54
N SER A 386 20.25 -15.52 -3.51
CA SER A 386 19.51 -16.03 -2.33
C SER A 386 19.81 -17.50 -2.02
N GLY A 387 20.33 -18.27 -2.98
CA GLY A 387 20.65 -19.70 -2.82
C GLY A 387 22.05 -19.99 -2.26
N GLY A 388 22.81 -18.96 -1.87
CA GLY A 388 24.21 -19.09 -1.44
C GLY A 388 24.42 -19.61 -0.02
N ASP A 389 23.41 -19.57 0.85
CA ASP A 389 23.52 -20.01 2.25
C ASP A 389 22.48 -21.09 2.58
N ALA A 390 22.97 -22.34 2.75
CA ALA A 390 22.32 -23.30 3.61
C ALA A 390 22.35 -22.76 5.07
N PRO A 391 21.37 -23.06 5.94
CA PRO A 391 21.14 -22.30 7.16
C PRO A 391 22.35 -22.30 8.12
N ALA A 392 23.08 -21.19 8.12
CA ALA A 392 24.14 -20.92 9.06
C ALA A 392 23.55 -20.85 10.48
N LYS A 393 23.83 -21.89 11.28
CA LYS A 393 23.40 -21.99 12.69
C LYS A 393 23.65 -20.68 13.43
N THR A 394 22.57 -20.10 13.95
CA THR A 394 22.58 -18.86 14.74
C THR A 394 23.44 -19.04 16.01
N THR A 395 24.72 -18.71 15.93
CA THR A 395 25.63 -18.78 17.08
C THR A 395 25.45 -17.56 17.97
N ALA A 396 24.40 -17.60 18.80
CA ALA A 396 24.19 -16.67 19.89
C ALA A 396 25.35 -16.75 20.92
N LYS A 397 26.45 -16.03 20.69
CA LYS A 397 27.64 -16.07 21.55
C LYS A 397 27.65 -14.97 22.62
N LYS A 398 26.68 -15.08 23.53
CA LYS A 398 26.84 -14.91 24.99
C LYS A 398 27.86 -13.83 25.46
N ALA A 399 27.48 -12.56 25.40
CA ALA A 399 28.21 -11.48 26.05
C ALA A 399 27.86 -11.40 27.55
N ALA A 400 28.53 -12.19 28.40
CA ALA A 400 28.40 -12.07 29.86
C ALA A 400 29.70 -12.45 30.62
N LYS A 401 30.30 -11.43 31.27
CA LYS A 401 31.31 -11.49 32.34
C LYS A 401 32.55 -12.40 32.15
N LYS A 402 33.72 -11.74 32.06
CA LYS A 402 34.77 -11.79 33.11
C LYS A 402 35.88 -10.78 32.82
N SER A 403 35.99 -9.73 33.62
CA SER A 403 37.25 -9.00 33.83
C SER A 403 37.63 -9.11 35.30
N ALA A 404 38.82 -9.65 35.59
CA ALA A 404 39.34 -9.78 36.94
C ALA A 404 40.89 -9.82 36.95
N ALA A 405 41.46 -8.77 37.55
CA ALA A 405 42.72 -8.74 38.30
C ALA A 405 44.08 -9.17 37.66
N LYS A 406 44.93 -8.17 37.41
CA LYS A 406 46.29 -7.95 37.99
C LYS A 406 46.72 -6.50 37.68
N LYS A 407 46.94 -5.60 38.66
CA LYS A 407 48.20 -5.33 39.42
C LYS A 407 49.44 -5.23 38.50
N SER A 408 50.31 -4.21 38.54
CA SER A 408 50.52 -3.04 39.45
C SER A 408 51.53 -2.07 38.77
N SER A 409 51.49 -0.73 38.91
CA SER A 409 52.16 0.08 39.95
C SER A 409 51.87 1.59 39.69
N ALA A 410 51.41 2.41 40.65
CA ALA A 410 52.14 3.17 41.68
C ALA A 410 52.82 4.51 41.23
N LYS A 411 52.10 5.66 41.38
CA LYS A 411 52.61 6.86 42.10
C LYS A 411 51.50 7.83 42.55
N LYS A 412 51.81 8.63 43.59
CA LYS A 412 50.98 9.61 44.33
C LYS A 412 50.55 10.80 43.45
N SER A 413 49.42 11.49 43.67
CA SER A 413 49.22 12.44 44.79
C SER A 413 47.76 12.92 45.01
N SER A 414 47.50 13.50 46.20
CA SER A 414 46.40 14.44 46.62
C SER A 414 45.17 14.62 45.70
N GLY A 415 43.92 14.43 46.13
CA GLY A 415 43.27 14.93 47.35
C GLY A 415 42.36 16.13 47.00
N LYS A 416 41.04 16.10 47.23
CA LYS A 416 40.37 16.57 48.47
C LYS A 416 38.89 16.13 48.51
N LYS A 417 38.27 16.14 49.71
CA LYS A 417 36.90 15.70 50.02
C LYS A 417 35.82 16.73 49.67
N SER A 418 34.60 16.27 49.32
CA SER A 418 33.35 16.69 50.01
C SER A 418 32.13 15.79 49.71
N SER A 419 31.55 15.26 50.80
CA SER A 419 30.15 14.89 51.08
C SER A 419 29.06 15.34 50.08
N ALA A 420 28.13 14.50 49.60
CA ALA A 420 27.17 13.63 50.30
C ALA A 420 26.06 14.36 51.09
N LYS A 421 24.79 14.24 50.64
CA LYS A 421 23.61 14.27 51.54
C LYS A 421 22.41 13.50 50.94
N LYS A 422 21.69 12.78 51.82
CA LYS A 422 20.44 12.04 51.57
C LYS A 422 19.23 12.80 52.13
N SER A 423 18.07 12.65 51.48
CA SER A 423 16.73 12.68 52.08
C SER A 423 15.74 12.17 51.02
N ALA A 424 15.02 11.04 51.13
CA ALA A 424 14.22 10.44 52.22
C ALA A 424 12.76 10.97 52.30
N ALA A 425 11.90 10.31 51.52
CA ALA A 425 10.50 9.91 51.77
C ALA A 425 9.51 10.82 52.53
N LYS A 426 8.27 10.87 52.00
CA LYS A 426 7.05 10.80 52.81
C LYS A 426 5.94 10.03 52.08
N LYS A 427 5.00 9.49 52.87
CA LYS A 427 3.90 8.57 52.50
C LYS A 427 2.54 9.24 52.78
N ALA A 428 1.46 8.52 52.46
CA ALA A 428 0.04 8.80 52.72
C ALA A 428 -0.65 9.72 51.68
N ASP A 429 -1.95 9.56 51.38
CA ASP A 429 -2.96 8.68 52.01
C ASP A 429 -3.98 8.11 51.01
N ALA A 430 -4.83 7.16 51.45
CA ALA A 430 -5.89 6.56 50.65
C ALA A 430 -7.22 6.45 51.41
N THR A 431 -8.33 6.91 50.82
CA THR A 431 -9.66 6.73 51.42
C THR A 431 -10.80 6.63 50.39
N LYS A 432 -11.52 5.51 50.45
CA LYS A 432 -12.98 5.25 50.21
C LYS A 432 -13.74 6.06 49.14
N GLN A 433 -14.35 5.41 48.15
CA GLN A 433 -15.68 4.72 48.20
C GLN A 433 -16.86 5.64 48.57
N ALA A 434 -17.75 5.89 47.59
CA ALA A 434 -19.18 5.51 47.62
C ALA A 434 -19.90 5.88 46.31
N ALA A 435 -20.64 4.93 45.73
CA ALA A 435 -21.85 5.19 44.95
C ALA A 435 -23.06 4.83 45.85
N PRO A 436 -24.23 5.47 45.69
CA PRO A 436 -25.32 4.85 44.91
C PRO A 436 -26.23 5.93 44.21
N THR A 437 -27.39 5.69 43.56
CA THR A 437 -28.19 4.48 43.18
C THR A 437 -29.05 4.77 41.92
N ASP A 438 -29.65 3.71 41.36
CA ASP A 438 -30.99 3.60 40.72
C ASP A 438 -31.42 4.37 39.43
N THR A 439 -31.99 3.55 38.53
CA THR A 439 -32.76 3.80 37.31
C THR A 439 -34.22 4.22 37.61
N PRO A 440 -35.04 4.65 36.61
CA PRO A 440 -35.86 3.67 35.85
C PRO A 440 -36.10 3.98 34.35
N ASP A 441 -36.77 3.03 33.70
CA ASP A 441 -37.02 2.85 32.26
C ASP A 441 -38.09 3.74 31.59
N GLY A 442 -38.22 3.59 30.26
CA GLY A 442 -39.34 4.05 29.40
C GLY A 442 -39.03 5.28 28.53
N ASP A 443 -39.43 5.38 27.26
CA ASP A 443 -40.11 4.45 26.35
C ASP A 443 -39.81 4.84 24.87
N ASP A 444 -39.80 3.87 23.95
CA ASP A 444 -39.87 4.12 22.50
C ASP A 444 -41.31 4.47 22.07
N PRO A 445 -41.51 5.30 21.03
CA PRO A 445 -42.46 4.85 20.01
C PRO A 445 -42.10 5.21 18.56
N LYS A 446 -42.27 4.21 17.69
CA LYS A 446 -42.62 4.28 16.26
C LYS A 446 -43.52 3.08 15.93
N PRO A 447 -44.23 3.07 14.79
CA PRO A 447 -44.39 4.12 13.79
C PRO A 447 -45.86 4.57 13.67
N ASP A 448 -46.15 5.52 12.77
CA ASP A 448 -47.45 5.50 12.11
C ASP A 448 -47.35 5.92 10.64
N ALA A 449 -48.23 5.39 9.80
CA ALA A 449 -48.21 5.56 8.36
C ALA A 449 -49.63 5.79 7.84
N THR A 450 -49.89 6.97 7.28
CA THR A 450 -51.17 7.27 6.62
C THR A 450 -50.96 7.84 5.22
N SER A 451 -51.62 7.19 4.28
CA SER A 451 -51.68 7.52 2.85
C SER A 451 -52.86 8.44 2.54
N THR A 452 -52.63 9.46 1.72
CA THR A 452 -53.63 10.11 0.83
C THR A 452 -52.87 10.65 -0.38
N GLU A 453 -52.93 9.96 -1.51
CA GLU A 453 -53.84 10.25 -2.64
C GLU A 453 -53.52 11.54 -3.40
N THR A 454 -53.14 11.34 -4.67
CA THR A 454 -53.05 12.34 -5.74
C THR A 454 -54.42 12.87 -6.14
N PRO A 455 -54.47 14.04 -6.78
CA PRO A 455 -55.00 14.01 -8.15
C PRO A 455 -54.08 14.64 -9.19
N THR A 456 -54.29 14.20 -10.42
CA THR A 456 -53.74 14.72 -11.68
C THR A 456 -54.18 16.16 -11.96
N ASP A 457 -53.31 16.94 -12.59
CA ASP A 457 -53.74 17.96 -13.55
C ASP A 457 -52.85 17.94 -14.81
N SER A 458 -53.46 18.28 -15.93
CA SER A 458 -52.94 18.15 -17.29
C SER A 458 -53.08 19.49 -18.00
N GLY A 459 -51.96 20.10 -18.41
CA GLY A 459 -51.94 21.37 -19.13
C GLY A 459 -50.83 21.41 -20.19
N GLU A 460 -51.23 21.65 -21.43
CA GLU A 460 -50.37 21.61 -22.64
C GLU A 460 -49.70 22.96 -22.97
N GLU A 461 -48.80 22.91 -23.97
CA GLU A 461 -48.37 23.99 -24.87
C GLU A 461 -47.64 25.24 -24.30
N LYS A 462 -46.31 25.27 -24.46
CA LYS A 462 -45.66 25.82 -25.67
C LYS A 462 -44.15 25.54 -25.77
#